data_AF-A0A521I3X8-F1
#
_entry.id   AF-A0A521I3X8-F1
#
_cell.length_a   1.000
_cell.length_b   1.000
_cell.length_c   1.000
_cell.angle_alpha   90.00
_cell.angle_beta   90.00
_cell.angle_gamma   90.00
#
_symmetry.space_group_name_H-M   'P 1'
#
loop_
_entity.id
_entity.type
_entity.pdbx_description
1 polymer ?
#
loop_
_entity_poly.entity_id
_entity_poly.type
_entity_poly.pdbx_seq_one_letter_code
_entity_poly.pdbx_strand_id
1 'polypeptide(L)' 'MNKGFTEKEAKKLIGQSFETRAPFSGIPMRTRGVVTEAFNSEDHWNVMIEWVLPGTPVRGWYSKQELSSYMNLVQPPAP' A
#
# COMPACT_ATOMS: atom_id res chain seq x y z
N MET A 1 -1.09 -0.17 -20.90
CA MET A 1 -0.43 0.33 -19.69
C MET A 1 -0.89 -0.51 -18.51
N ASN A 2 0.01 -1.28 -17.90
CA ASN A 2 -0.33 -2.19 -16.81
C ASN A 2 -0.60 -1.38 -15.53
N LYS A 3 -1.84 -1.40 -15.04
CA LYS A 3 -2.30 -0.56 -13.91
C LYS A 3 -2.04 -1.17 -12.52
N GLY A 4 -1.78 -2.48 -12.44
CA GLY A 4 -1.53 -3.19 -11.19
C GLY A 4 -0.14 -3.82 -11.08
N PHE A 5 0.11 -4.51 -9.96
CA PHE A 5 1.37 -5.20 -9.70
C PHE A 5 1.47 -6.51 -10.46
N THR A 6 2.70 -6.94 -10.74
CA THR A 6 2.99 -8.36 -10.98
C THR A 6 2.95 -9.13 -9.65
N GLU A 7 2.79 -10.46 -9.72
CA GLU A 7 2.82 -11.33 -8.54
C GLU A 7 4.08 -11.13 -7.70
N LYS A 8 5.23 -11.11 -8.37
CA LYS A 8 6.54 -10.97 -7.73
C LYS A 8 6.68 -9.62 -7.02
N GLU A 9 6.18 -8.55 -7.63
CA GLU A 9 6.18 -7.23 -6.99
C GLU A 9 5.25 -7.20 -5.78
N ALA A 10 4.00 -7.65 -5.93
CA ALA A 10 2.99 -7.60 -4.86
C ALA A 10 3.45 -8.41 -3.64
N LYS A 11 3.96 -9.63 -3.84
CA LYS A 11 4.51 -10.47 -2.76
C LYS A 11 5.74 -9.85 -2.09
N LYS A 12 6.60 -9.14 -2.84
CA LYS A 12 7.77 -8.44 -2.30
C LYS A 12 7.39 -7.24 -1.42
N LEU A 13 6.21 -6.67 -1.61
CA LEU A 13 5.72 -5.56 -0.80
C LEU A 13 5.20 -5.98 0.57
N ILE A 14 4.86 -7.26 0.78
CA ILE A 14 4.38 -7.77 2.06
C ILE A 14 5.40 -7.45 3.17
N GLY A 15 4.93 -6.83 4.26
CA GLY A 15 5.73 -6.35 5.37
C GLY A 15 6.36 -4.97 5.17
N GLN A 16 6.29 -4.38 3.98
CA GLN A 16 6.81 -3.03 3.76
C GLN A 16 5.88 -1.96 4.34
N SER A 17 6.48 -0.91 4.86
CA SER A 17 5.77 0.26 5.38
C SER A 17 5.69 1.37 4.33
N PHE A 18 4.56 2.08 4.33
CA PHE A 18 4.29 3.21 3.46
C PHE A 18 3.85 4.40 4.30
N GLU A 19 4.08 5.60 3.78
CA GLU A 19 3.56 6.83 4.36
C GLU A 19 2.77 7.61 3.30
N THR A 20 1.57 8.06 3.66
CA THR A 20 0.71 8.87 2.78
C THR A 20 1.28 10.27 2.59
N ARG A 21 1.29 10.77 1.35
CA ARG A 21 1.72 12.14 1.02
C ARG A 21 0.58 13.10 0.71
N ALA A 22 -0.62 12.57 0.51
CA ALA A 22 -1.86 13.32 0.39
C ALA A 22 -2.95 12.59 1.19
N PRO A 23 -3.93 13.30 1.75
CA PRO A 23 -5.06 12.66 2.39
C PRO A 23 -5.96 11.99 1.33
N PHE A 24 -6.49 10.82 1.63
CA PHE A 24 -7.46 10.14 0.76
C PHE A 24 -8.32 9.17 1.58
N SER A 25 -9.60 8.99 1.21
CA SER A 25 -10.50 7.98 1.78
C SER A 25 -10.50 7.87 3.33
N GLY A 26 -10.49 9.02 4.02
CA GLY A 26 -10.47 9.06 5.50
C GLY A 26 -9.10 8.79 6.15
N ILE A 27 -8.05 8.63 5.34
CA ILE A 27 -6.66 8.47 5.77
C ILE A 27 -5.97 9.84 5.66
N PRO A 28 -5.55 10.45 6.78
CA PRO A 28 -4.80 11.71 6.78
C PRO A 28 -3.46 11.61 6.04
N MET A 29 -2.86 12.76 5.78
CA MET A 29 -1.48 12.84 5.32
C MET A 29 -0.52 12.39 6.43
N ARG A 30 0.65 11.84 6.06
CA ARG A 30 1.66 11.29 6.98
C ARG A 30 1.15 10.14 7.85
N THR A 31 0.13 9.41 7.38
CA THR A 31 -0.32 8.19 8.01
C THR A 31 0.55 7.03 7.52
N ARG A 32 1.03 6.24 8.48
CA ARG A 32 1.80 5.03 8.19
C ARG A 32 0.87 3.86 7.92
N GLY A 33 1.17 3.09 6.88
CA GLY A 33 0.53 1.81 6.60
C GLY A 33 1.55 0.70 6.42
N VAL A 34 1.12 -0.54 6.59
CA VAL A 34 1.94 -1.74 6.35
C VAL A 34 1.19 -2.64 5.38
N VAL A 35 1.89 -3.15 4.37
CA VAL A 35 1.30 -4.14 3.47
C VAL A 35 1.22 -5.48 4.20
N THR A 36 0.02 -6.02 4.33
CA THR A 36 -0.23 -7.29 5.05
C THR A 36 -0.45 -8.45 4.09
N GLU A 37 -1.07 -8.20 2.94
CA GLU A 37 -1.50 -9.25 2.02
C GLU A 37 -1.33 -8.82 0.55
N ALA A 38 -1.26 -9.82 -0.33
CA ALA A 38 -1.27 -9.61 -1.78
C ALA A 38 -2.34 -10.53 -2.39
N PHE A 39 -3.17 -9.97 -3.27
CA PHE A 39 -4.29 -10.66 -3.89
C PHE A 39 -4.32 -10.40 -5.40
N ASN A 40 -4.71 -11.41 -6.17
CA ASN A 40 -4.90 -11.27 -7.62
C ASN A 40 -6.37 -10.99 -7.92
N SER A 41 -6.66 -9.84 -8.52
CA SER A 41 -8.00 -9.48 -8.98
C SER A 41 -8.01 -9.37 -10.51
N GLU A 42 -8.76 -10.27 -11.14
CA GLU A 42 -9.22 -10.29 -12.55
C GLU A 42 -8.19 -10.14 -13.68
N ASP A 43 -6.95 -9.67 -13.43
CA ASP A 43 -5.80 -9.65 -14.36
C ASP A 43 -4.54 -9.01 -13.75
N HIS A 44 -4.63 -8.49 -12.52
CA HIS A 44 -3.52 -7.78 -11.88
C HIS A 44 -3.48 -8.03 -10.37
N TRP A 45 -2.28 -7.89 -9.79
CA TRP A 45 -2.12 -8.02 -8.35
C TRP A 45 -2.34 -6.68 -7.66
N ASN A 46 -3.01 -6.76 -6.52
CA ASN A 46 -3.24 -5.68 -5.57
C ASN A 46 -2.63 -6.07 -4.22
N VAL A 47 -2.39 -5.08 -3.37
CA VAL A 47 -1.88 -5.29 -2.02
C VAL A 47 -2.84 -4.72 -0.98
N MET A 48 -3.02 -5.42 0.13
CA MET A 48 -3.74 -4.90 1.29
C MET A 48 -2.79 -4.07 2.11
N ILE A 49 -3.16 -2.83 2.42
CA ILE A 49 -2.46 -2.00 3.39
C ILE A 49 -3.33 -1.84 4.63
N GLU A 50 -2.76 -2.16 5.79
CA GLU A 50 -3.32 -1.82 7.09
C GLU A 50 -2.71 -0.50 7.57
N TRP A 51 -3.57 0.49 7.81
CA TRP A 51 -3.19 1.84 8.22
C TRP A 51 -3.25 1.99 9.72
N VAL A 52 -2.19 2.59 10.28
CA VAL A 52 -2.08 2.89 11.70
C VAL A 52 -2.73 4.24 11.97
N LEU A 53 -3.99 4.19 12.38
CA LEU A 53 -4.79 5.36 12.75
C LEU A 53 -5.17 5.29 14.23
N PRO A 54 -5.35 6.43 14.91
CA PRO A 54 -5.87 6.44 16.28
C PRO A 54 -7.29 5.86 16.28
N GLY A 55 -7.47 4.71 16.93
CA GLY A 55 -8.73 3.97 16.97
C GLY A 55 -8.64 2.65 16.21
N THR A 56 -9.58 2.44 15.28
CA THR A 56 -9.69 1.18 14.53
C THR A 56 -8.71 1.16 13.35
N PRO A 57 -7.92 0.08 13.19
CA PRO A 57 -7.08 -0.08 12.01
C PRO A 57 -7.94 -0.13 10.74
N VAL A 58 -7.59 0.71 9.77
CA VAL A 58 -8.28 0.77 8.48
C VAL A 58 -7.51 -0.07 7.49
N ARG A 59 -8.20 -0.96 6.77
CA ARG A 59 -7.61 -1.82 5.73
C ARG A 59 -8.18 -1.44 4.36
N GLY A 60 -7.32 -1.42 3.35
CA GLY A 60 -7.75 -1.18 1.97
C GLY A 60 -6.89 -1.92 0.95
N TRP A 61 -7.50 -2.29 -0.16
CA TRP A 61 -6.80 -2.85 -1.32
C TRP A 61 -6.30 -1.73 -2.22
N TYR A 62 -5.06 -1.83 -2.65
CA TYR A 62 -4.40 -0.83 -3.47
C TYR A 62 -3.71 -1.46 -4.67
N SER A 63 -3.98 -0.89 -5.83
CA SER A 63 -3.25 -1.14 -7.06
C SER A 63 -1.93 -0.36 -7.10
N LYS A 64 -1.05 -0.73 -8.03
CA LYS A 64 0.24 -0.04 -8.25
C LYS A 64 0.06 1.44 -8.58
N GLN A 65 -0.97 1.78 -9.35
CA GLN A 65 -1.27 3.16 -9.71
C GLN A 65 -1.72 4.00 -8.51
N GLU A 66 -2.58 3.45 -7.65
CA GLU A 66 -3.04 4.14 -6.43
C GLU A 66 -1.88 4.36 -5.46
N LEU A 67 -1.06 3.33 -5.23
CA LEU A 67 0.16 3.42 -4.43
C LEU A 67 1.11 4.50 -4.95
N SER A 68 1.30 4.58 -6.26
CA SER A 68 2.17 5.59 -6.88
C SER A 68 1.60 7.00 -6.81
N SER A 69 0.27 7.13 -6.75
CA SER A 69 -0.43 8.42 -6.75
C SER A 69 -0.52 9.02 -5.35
N TYR A 70 -0.63 8.18 -4.31
CA TYR A 70 -0.90 8.63 -2.94
C TYR A 70 0.29 8.42 -1.97
N MET A 71 1.29 7.61 -2.34
CA MET A 71 2.29 7.09 -1.40
C MET A 71 3.70 7.19 -1.99
N ASN A 72 4.70 7.27 -1.11
CA ASN A 72 6.07 6.92 -1.47
C ASN A 72 6.49 5.68 -0.68
N LEU A 73 7.19 4.76 -1.33
CA LEU A 73 7.87 3.66 -0.66
C LEU A 73 8.84 4.26 0.36
N VAL A 74 8.59 4.02 1.64
CA VAL A 74 9.58 4.30 2.67
C VAL A 74 10.57 3.16 2.58
N GLN A 75 11.78 3.42 2.07
CA GLN A 75 12.83 2.41 2.12
C GLN A 75 13.06 2.04 3.60
N PRO A 76 13.18 0.75 3.94
CA PRO A 76 13.66 0.39 5.27
C PRO A 76 15.02 1.07 5.49
N PRO A 77 15.34 1.52 6.72
CA PRO A 77 16.67 2.04 7.00
C PRO A 77 17.70 0.98 6.57
N ALA A 78 18.70 1.40 5.81
CA ALA A 78 19.77 0.51 5.38
C ALA A 78 20.42 -0.15 6.61
N PRO A 79 20.79 -1.45 6.53
CA PRO A 79 21.43 -2.17 7.63
C PRO A 79 22.81 -1.59 7.98
#